data_AF-A0A316PNY1-F1
#
_entry.id   AF-A0A316PNY1-F1
#
_cell.length_a   1.000
_cell.length_b   1.000
_cell.length_c   1.000
_cell.angle_alpha   90.00
_cell.angle_beta   90.00
_cell.angle_gamma   90.00
#
_symmetry.space_group_name_H-M   'P 1'
#
loop_
_entity.id
_entity.type
_entity.pdbx_description
1 polymer ?
#
loop_
_entity_poly.entity_id
_entity_poly.type
_entity_poly.pdbx_seq_one_letter_code
_entity_poly.pdbx_strand_id
1 'polypeptide(L)'
;MLLHCLPFPAQLVKTITRDRGTEFASWLQIEERLHCEVYFADPYCAWQKGAIENLNGLLREFYPQGRNLSCAATATLKRGLALLNARPRKVLNFHYAQD
;
A
#
# COMPACT_ATOMS: atom_id res chain seq x y z
N MET A 1 -6.49 6.42 -6.29
CA MET A 1 -5.32 5.62 -6.71
C MET A 1 -5.63 4.13 -6.83
N LEU A 2 -6.32 3.49 -5.86
CA LEU A 2 -6.58 2.04 -5.90
C LEU A 2 -7.64 1.59 -6.95
N LEU A 3 -8.54 2.48 -7.36
CA LEU A 3 -9.51 2.23 -8.44
C LEU A 3 -8.88 2.04 -9.83
N HIS A 4 -7.61 2.45 -10.04
CA HIS A 4 -6.93 2.41 -11.34
C HIS A 4 -5.87 1.31 -11.45
N CYS A 5 -5.61 0.56 -10.39
CA CYS A 5 -4.52 -0.40 -10.33
C CYS A 5 -4.97 -1.81 -10.75
N LEU A 6 -5.09 -2.05 -12.07
CA LEU A 6 -5.06 -3.38 -12.74
C LEU A 6 -6.09 -4.45 -12.27
N PRO A 7 -6.40 -5.48 -13.07
CA PRO A 7 -7.37 -6.50 -12.67
C PRO A 7 -6.73 -7.42 -11.63
N PHE A 8 -6.93 -7.11 -10.34
CA PHE A 8 -6.66 -8.06 -9.28
C PHE A 8 -7.74 -9.16 -9.31
N PRO A 9 -7.37 -10.44 -9.15
CA PRO A 9 -8.36 -11.50 -8.92
C PRO A 9 -9.23 -11.12 -7.71
N ALA A 10 -10.54 -11.31 -7.82
CA ALA A 10 -11.49 -10.95 -6.75
C ALA A 10 -11.14 -11.59 -5.40
N GLN A 11 -10.48 -12.76 -5.39
CA GLN A 11 -10.07 -13.44 -4.16
C GLN A 11 -8.72 -12.98 -3.59
N LEU A 12 -7.98 -12.09 -4.26
CA LEU A 12 -6.63 -11.70 -3.81
C LEU A 12 -6.69 -10.74 -2.61
N VAL A 13 -7.70 -9.86 -2.57
CA VAL A 13 -7.87 -8.86 -1.52
C VAL A 13 -9.03 -9.28 -0.64
N LYS A 14 -8.72 -9.72 0.59
CA LYS A 14 -9.76 -10.16 1.55
C LYS A 14 -10.39 -8.99 2.28
N THR A 15 -9.55 -8.07 2.75
CA THR A 15 -9.95 -6.87 3.47
C THR A 15 -8.95 -5.74 3.18
N ILE A 16 -9.37 -4.51 3.43
CA ILE A 16 -8.51 -3.33 3.30
C ILE A 16 -8.60 -2.50 4.58
N THR A 17 -7.47 -2.10 5.15
CA THR A 17 -7.43 -1.19 6.30
C THR A 17 -6.82 0.15 5.90
N ARG A 18 -7.48 1.27 6.23
CA ARG A 18 -7.01 2.64 5.91
C ARG A 18 -7.22 3.64 7.05
N ASP A 19 -6.69 4.85 6.91
CA ASP A 19 -7.09 5.99 7.73
C ASP A 19 -8.36 6.66 7.20
N ARG A 20 -8.86 7.59 8.01
CA ARG A 20 -9.98 8.47 7.67
C ARG A 20 -9.58 9.64 6.76
N GLY A 21 -8.57 9.45 5.91
CA GLY A 21 -8.18 10.44 4.90
C GLY A 21 -9.31 10.69 3.90
N THR A 22 -9.46 11.93 3.44
CA THR A 22 -10.53 12.32 2.50
C THR A 22 -10.36 11.67 1.13
N GLU A 23 -9.15 11.25 0.78
CA GLU A 23 -8.84 10.46 -0.41
C GLU A 23 -9.54 9.09 -0.46
N PHE A 24 -10.07 8.64 0.68
CA PHE A 24 -10.82 7.39 0.82
C PHE A 24 -12.31 7.59 1.13
N ALA A 25 -12.85 8.80 0.94
CA ALA A 25 -14.27 9.07 1.14
C ALA A 25 -15.19 8.15 0.32
N SER A 26 -14.75 7.71 -0.87
CA SER A 26 -15.48 6.79 -1.75
C SER A 26 -15.21 5.31 -1.46
N TRP A 27 -14.99 4.91 -0.20
CA TRP A 27 -14.67 3.54 0.18
C TRP A 27 -15.76 2.51 -0.20
N LEU A 28 -17.04 2.91 -0.22
CA LEU A 28 -18.14 2.04 -0.66
C LEU A 28 -17.95 1.52 -2.10
N GLN A 29 -17.45 2.36 -3.00
CA GLN A 29 -17.16 1.96 -4.38
C GLN A 29 -15.99 0.96 -4.47
N ILE A 30 -15.12 0.96 -3.46
CA ILE A 30 -13.98 0.05 -3.38
C ILE A 30 -14.46 -1.32 -2.91
N GLU A 31 -15.34 -1.36 -1.91
CA GLU A 31 -15.98 -2.61 -1.46
C GLU A 31 -16.77 -3.28 -2.58
N GLU A 32 -17.58 -2.50 -3.30
CA GLU A 32 -18.39 -3.00 -4.42
C GLU A 32 -17.52 -3.60 -5.54
N ARG A 33 -16.43 -2.91 -5.91
CA ARG A 33 -15.58 -3.31 -7.03
C ARG A 33 -14.63 -4.47 -6.70
N LEU A 34 -14.18 -4.56 -5.45
CA LEU A 34 -13.21 -5.58 -5.02
C LEU A 34 -13.86 -6.74 -4.27
N HIS A 35 -15.16 -6.64 -3.95
CA HIS A 35 -15.90 -7.60 -3.12
C HIS A 35 -15.18 -7.91 -1.79
N CYS A 36 -14.62 -6.88 -1.16
CA CYS A 36 -13.85 -6.97 0.08
C CYS A 36 -14.29 -5.91 1.10
N GLU A 37 -14.14 -6.20 2.39
CA GLU A 37 -14.50 -5.26 3.47
C GLU A 37 -13.42 -4.20 3.69
N VAL A 38 -13.84 -2.95 3.92
CA VAL A 38 -12.95 -1.82 4.25
C VAL A 38 -13.08 -1.45 5.73
N TYR A 39 -11.94 -1.42 6.41
CA TYR A 39 -11.79 -1.07 7.81
C TYR A 39 -11.03 0.25 7.98
N PHE A 40 -11.36 0.99 9.03
CA PHE A 40 -10.70 2.25 9.37
C PHE A 40 -9.93 2.12 10.68
N ALA A 41 -8.69 2.61 10.70
CA ALA A 41 -7.93 2.78 11.93
C ALA A 41 -8.57 3.85 12.82
N ASP A 42 -8.58 3.61 14.12
CA ASP A 42 -9.11 4.51 15.13
C ASP A 42 -8.32 5.82 15.20
N PRO A 43 -8.97 6.94 15.55
CA PRO A 43 -8.27 8.21 15.68
C PRO A 43 -7.13 8.09 16.70
N TYR A 44 -5.98 8.68 16.38
CA TYR A 44 -4.77 8.66 17.22
C TYR A 44 -4.17 7.27 17.49
N CYS A 45 -4.63 6.22 16.80
CA CYS A 45 -4.15 4.85 16.97
C CYS A 45 -3.15 4.44 15.89
N ALA A 46 -2.02 5.15 15.79
CA ALA A 46 -0.98 4.91 14.77
C ALA A 46 -0.48 3.45 14.76
N TRP A 47 -0.43 2.79 15.92
CA TRP A 47 0.01 1.41 16.06
C TRP A 47 -0.84 0.40 15.26
N GLN A 48 -2.12 0.68 14.99
CA GLN A 48 -2.98 -0.17 14.16
C GLN A 48 -2.51 -0.25 12.70
N LYS A 49 -1.58 0.64 12.30
CA LYS A 49 -1.00 0.70 10.95
C LYS A 49 0.53 0.60 10.96
N GLY A 50 1.15 0.09 12.02
CA GLY A 50 2.62 0.07 12.14
C GLY A 50 3.34 -0.56 10.95
N ALA A 51 2.75 -1.59 10.32
CA ALA A 51 3.29 -2.21 9.11
C ALA A 51 3.25 -1.27 7.88
N ILE A 52 2.18 -0.48 7.74
CA ILE A 52 2.04 0.52 6.66
C ILE A 52 3.04 1.65 6.86
N GLU A 53 3.20 2.13 8.09
CA GLU A 53 4.15 3.19 8.41
C GLU A 53 5.59 2.74 8.16
N ASN A 54 5.94 1.51 8.54
CA ASN A 54 7.23 0.92 8.22
C ASN A 54 7.47 0.85 6.70
N LEU A 55 6.50 0.37 5.93
CA LEU A 55 6.61 0.29 4.47
C LEU A 55 6.76 1.68 3.82
N ASN A 56 6.02 2.68 4.30
CA ASN A 56 6.14 4.07 3.85
C ASN A 56 7.53 4.64 4.16
N GLY A 57 8.12 4.27 5.30
CA GLY A 57 9.51 4.58 5.63
C GLY A 57 10.50 4.04 4.60
N LEU A 58 10.36 2.76 4.22
CA LEU A 58 11.20 2.14 3.19
C LEU A 58 11.00 2.80 1.81
N LEU A 59 9.78 3.20 1.47
CA LEU A 59 9.50 3.91 0.21
C LEU A 59 10.23 5.25 0.14
N ARG A 60 10.39 5.94 1.29
CA ARG A 60 11.10 7.23 1.37
C ARG A 60 12.60 7.11 1.10
N GLU A 61 13.20 5.93 1.22
CA GLU A 61 14.59 5.68 0.76
C GLU A 61 14.73 5.87 -0.76
N PHE A 62 13.67 5.55 -1.53
CA PHE A 62 13.64 5.71 -2.98
C PHE A 62 13.09 7.07 -3.42
N TYR A 63 12.10 7.59 -2.67
CA TYR A 63 11.39 8.81 -3.01
C TYR A 63 11.32 9.74 -1.80
N PRO A 64 12.34 10.61 -1.63
CA PRO A 64 12.37 11.56 -0.54
C PRO A 64 11.13 12.47 -0.52
N GLN A 65 10.72 12.85 0.70
CA GLN A 65 9.54 13.69 0.92
C GLN A 65 9.62 15.00 0.12
N GLY A 66 8.49 15.42 -0.46
CA GLY A 66 8.41 16.63 -1.27
C GLY A 66 8.66 16.42 -2.77
N ARG A 67 9.11 15.23 -3.21
CA ARG A 67 9.09 14.90 -4.64
C ARG A 67 7.68 14.57 -5.12
N ASN A 68 7.27 15.21 -6.21
CA ASN A 68 6.03 14.86 -6.89
C ASN A 68 6.22 13.51 -7.62
N LEU A 69 5.61 12.46 -7.07
CA LEU A 69 5.63 11.11 -7.66
C LEU A 69 4.96 11.04 -9.04
N SER A 70 4.06 11.98 -9.36
CA SER A 70 3.43 12.05 -10.69
C SER A 70 4.42 12.41 -11.80
N CYS A 71 5.56 13.02 -11.45
CA CYS A 71 6.63 13.33 -12.40
C CYS A 71 7.68 12.20 -12.52
N ALA A 72 7.59 11.16 -11.68
CA ALA A 72 8.50 10.03 -11.74
C ALA A 72 8.15 9.13 -12.92
N ALA A 73 9.17 8.72 -13.70
CA ALA A 73 8.95 7.77 -14.78
C ALA A 73 8.40 6.45 -14.25
N THR A 74 7.39 5.90 -14.92
CA THR A 74 6.76 4.62 -14.55
C THR A 74 7.77 3.47 -14.41
N ALA A 75 8.82 3.46 -15.24
CA ALA A 75 9.90 2.48 -15.15
C ALA A 75 10.67 2.57 -13.82
N THR A 76 10.95 3.78 -13.34
CA THR A 76 11.60 4.03 -12.05
C THR A 76 10.71 3.57 -10.89
N LEU A 77 9.42 3.89 -10.94
CA LEU A 77 8.42 3.43 -9.97
C LEU A 77 8.38 1.89 -9.89
N LYS A 78 8.28 1.22 -11.03
CA LYS A 78 8.29 -0.25 -11.12
C LYS A 78 9.58 -0.85 -10.57
N ARG A 79 10.74 -0.25 -10.86
CA ARG A 79 12.03 -0.70 -10.32
C ARG A 79 12.08 -0.59 -8.80
N GLY A 80 11.64 0.54 -8.23
CA GLY A 80 11.57 0.72 -6.77
C GLY A 80 10.64 -0.31 -6.11
N LEU A 81 9.47 -0.57 -6.70
CA LEU A 81 8.53 -1.59 -6.22
C LEU A 81 9.13 -3.00 -6.26
N ALA A 82 9.84 -3.37 -7.34
CA ALA A 82 10.50 -4.66 -7.45
C ALA A 82 11.56 -4.84 -6.35
N LEU A 83 12.39 -3.82 -6.11
CA LEU A 83 13.42 -3.85 -5.07
C LEU A 83 12.81 -3.94 -3.65
N LEU A 84 11.72 -3.22 -3.39
CA LEU A 84 11.03 -3.28 -2.09
C LEU A 84 10.41 -4.66 -1.84
N ASN A 85 9.82 -5.27 -2.87
CA ASN A 85 9.19 -6.57 -2.75
C ASN A 85 10.20 -7.73 -2.63
N ALA A 86 11.36 -7.59 -3.28
CA ALA A 86 12.49 -8.51 -3.18
C ALA A 86 13.39 -8.25 -1.95
N ARG A 87 12.99 -7.37 -1.02
CA ARG A 87 13.77 -7.09 0.19
C ARG A 87 13.48 -8.17 1.26
N PRO A 88 14.49 -8.91 1.74
CA PRO A 88 14.34 -9.85 2.85
C PRO A 88 13.74 -9.18 4.09
N ARG A 89 12.71 -9.79 4.68
CA ARG A 89 12.09 -9.26 5.90
C ARG A 89 12.43 -10.14 7.09
N LYS A 90 13.03 -9.57 8.14
CA LYS A 90 13.37 -10.31 9.36
C LYS A 90 12.17 -11.01 9.99
N VAL A 91 10.99 -10.38 9.95
CA VAL A 91 9.72 -10.96 10.46
C VAL A 91 9.25 -12.19 9.65
N LEU A 92 9.74 -12.35 8.43
CA LEU A 92 9.49 -13.50 7.56
C LEU A 92 10.71 -14.43 7.50
N ASN A 93 11.53 -14.52 8.55
CA ASN A 93 12.77 -15.31 8.54
C ASN A 93 13.71 -14.98 7.36
N PHE A 94 13.76 -13.71 6.95
CA PHE A 94 14.54 -13.24 5.80
C PHE A 94 14.05 -13.73 4.43
N HIS A 95 12.82 -14.24 4.33
CA HIS A 95 12.13 -14.45 3.05
C HIS A 95 11.63 -13.14 2.45
N TYR A 96 11.35 -13.17 1.14
CA TYR A 96 10.81 -12.05 0.38
C TYR A 96 9.29 -11.94 0.55
N ALA A 97 8.71 -10.79 0.19
CA ALA A 97 7.26 -10.62 0.25
C ALA A 97 6.52 -11.28 -0.94
N GLN A 98 7.28 -11.63 -1.99
CA GLN A 98 6.79 -12.30 -3.19
C GLN A 98 6.98 -13.82 -3.16
N ASP A 99 7.68 -14.33 -2.14
CA ASP A 99 7.79 -15.77 -1.91
C ASP A 99 6.47 -16.38 -1.45
#